data_AF-A0A9D4XJY7-F1
#
_entry.id   AF-A0A9D4XJY7-F1
#
_cell.length_a   1.000
_cell.length_b   1.000
_cell.length_c   1.000
_cell.angle_alpha   90.00
_cell.angle_beta   90.00
_cell.angle_gamma   90.00
#
_symmetry.space_group_name_H-M   'P 1'
#
loop_
_entity.id
_entity.type
_entity.pdbx_description
1 polymer ?
#
loop_
_entity_poly.entity_id
_entity_poly.type
_entity_poly.pdbx_seq_one_letter_code
_entity_poly.pdbx_strand_id
1 'polypeptide(L)'
;MLPYLPMWDLTYGGLPYLQEIQYPISGLDCESDGIDCTALDFGDNQECLDLFEKKPLNLLSLLDDESNFAEASDLTFVNRLNLLGTNHCFKGERGRAFSVRHYAGEVLYDTNGFLVKNRDKLSSNAIQLLSSCNCELLKLFSKVINQSEEHGNSTFHVGALYSQKRGVGTKFKDQLFKLMHQLESTTPHFIRCIKPNIKNLPGIYDKELVLQQLRCCRVLEAVKISKVGFPTRVNHQEFSRRYKFLLSETDIPRDPLSVSVAVLQKFNIPSEMYQVGYTKLYLRAGQIGALEDKRKQFLRGILGIQKCFRGHQAHSYFCKLRNGVTTLQSFMRGDITRRKHGVLMKSSITIYSKKLEEIHAIIILQSVIRGWLVRRDSSYINRLKKYHENEKPRRNSCVQMPEVEDLSKELLQNMPSALAELQKRVYKVEAIVEQKEEENTELREQLKQSERKRVEYETKMKSMEEAWQKQMASLQSSLVAARKSLASENGIVQPVRHDLVSPRYYDSEDASFMGSRTTSGSTPMKLSGSFSVSDAGKQANGTLTTVSNLMKEFEQRRQTFNDEVKALNEIKPGQSANTSSADELRKLKQRFEGWKKQYKVRLHETKARLSESEKSRRTWWGKLSSRA
;
A
#
# COMPACT_ATOMS: atom_id res chain seq x y z
N MET A 1 -45.54 -25.39 -10.32
CA MET A 1 -44.09 -25.28 -10.62
C MET A 1 -43.88 -24.36 -11.82
N LEU A 2 -43.48 -23.12 -11.57
CA LEU A 2 -42.78 -22.24 -12.52
C LEU A 2 -41.23 -22.21 -12.38
N PRO A 3 -40.56 -22.71 -11.31
CA PRO A 3 -39.14 -22.43 -11.07
C PRO A 3 -38.18 -23.32 -11.89
N TYR A 4 -38.67 -23.91 -12.99
CA TYR A 4 -37.93 -24.83 -13.84
C TYR A 4 -38.13 -24.49 -15.32
N LEU A 5 -38.06 -23.21 -15.67
CA LEU A 5 -37.28 -22.86 -16.85
C LEU A 5 -35.80 -22.94 -16.42
N PRO A 6 -34.97 -23.84 -16.98
CA PRO A 6 -33.53 -23.84 -16.76
C PRO A 6 -32.89 -22.65 -17.51
N MET A 7 -33.26 -21.44 -17.08
CA MET A 7 -32.77 -20.16 -17.57
C MET A 7 -31.35 -19.85 -17.05
N TRP A 8 -30.49 -20.89 -17.08
CA TRP A 8 -29.04 -20.80 -16.91
C TRP A 8 -28.40 -19.80 -17.88
N ASP A 9 -29.09 -19.50 -18.98
CA ASP A 9 -28.66 -18.58 -20.02
C ASP A 9 -29.21 -17.16 -19.83
N LEU A 10 -30.38 -16.99 -19.20
CA LEU A 10 -30.98 -15.67 -18.99
C LEU A 10 -30.36 -14.96 -17.77
N THR A 11 -29.87 -15.71 -16.79
CA THR A 11 -28.70 -15.25 -16.05
C THR A 11 -27.52 -15.32 -17.01
N TYR A 12 -26.72 -14.27 -17.19
CA TYR A 12 -25.41 -14.44 -17.86
C TYR A 12 -24.71 -15.60 -17.12
N GLY A 13 -24.59 -16.75 -17.77
CA GLY A 13 -24.53 -18.08 -17.13
C GLY A 13 -23.26 -18.41 -16.36
N GLY A 14 -22.88 -17.56 -15.40
CA GLY A 14 -21.67 -17.61 -14.59
C GLY A 14 -20.35 -17.54 -15.37
N LEU A 15 -20.36 -17.65 -16.70
CA LEU A 15 -19.16 -17.76 -17.53
C LEU A 15 -19.16 -16.93 -18.83
N PRO A 16 -20.28 -16.36 -19.35
CA PRO A 16 -20.20 -15.22 -20.26
C PRO A 16 -19.40 -14.08 -19.62
N TYR A 17 -19.52 -13.87 -18.31
CA TYR A 17 -18.67 -12.94 -17.55
C TYR A 17 -17.15 -13.24 -17.59
N LEU A 18 -16.73 -14.49 -17.83
CA LEU A 18 -15.32 -14.82 -18.08
C LEU A 18 -14.96 -14.61 -19.57
N GLN A 19 -15.92 -14.79 -20.46
CA GLN A 19 -15.81 -14.66 -21.92
C GLN A 19 -16.04 -13.22 -22.44
N GLU A 20 -16.52 -12.29 -21.62
CA GLU A 20 -16.69 -10.86 -21.94
C GLU A 20 -15.71 -9.95 -21.17
N ILE A 21 -15.51 -10.20 -19.86
CA ILE A 21 -14.65 -9.35 -19.02
C ILE A 21 -13.20 -9.85 -18.98
N GLN A 22 -12.95 -11.16 -19.11
CA GLN A 22 -11.59 -11.69 -18.97
C GLN A 22 -10.93 -12.17 -20.27
N TYR A 23 -11.67 -12.25 -21.39
CA TYR A 23 -11.10 -12.58 -22.70
C TYR A 23 -11.04 -11.39 -23.70
N PRO A 24 -12.14 -10.68 -24.04
CA PRO A 24 -12.11 -9.52 -24.94
C PRO A 24 -11.35 -8.35 -24.33
N ILE A 25 -11.64 -7.97 -23.08
CA ILE A 25 -10.82 -6.98 -22.37
C ILE A 25 -9.37 -7.48 -22.26
N SER A 26 -9.11 -8.80 -22.19
CA SER A 26 -7.72 -9.26 -22.20
C SER A 26 -7.04 -9.18 -23.56
N GLY A 27 -7.70 -9.54 -24.66
CA GLY A 27 -7.15 -9.49 -26.00
C GLY A 27 -6.99 -8.03 -26.43
N LEU A 28 -8.02 -7.21 -26.25
CA LEU A 28 -8.00 -5.79 -26.55
C LEU A 28 -7.05 -5.00 -25.63
N ASP A 29 -6.97 -5.28 -24.32
CA ASP A 29 -5.93 -4.69 -23.46
C ASP A 29 -4.54 -5.15 -23.90
N CYS A 30 -4.36 -6.42 -24.25
CA CYS A 30 -3.08 -7.01 -24.64
C CYS A 30 -2.58 -6.40 -25.96
N GLU A 31 -3.41 -6.41 -27.00
CA GLU A 31 -3.14 -5.79 -28.30
C GLU A 31 -2.89 -4.28 -28.18
N SER A 32 -3.73 -3.56 -27.41
CA SER A 32 -3.53 -2.11 -27.19
C SER A 32 -2.31 -1.79 -26.32
N ASP A 33 -1.89 -2.70 -25.46
CA ASP A 33 -0.66 -2.63 -24.66
C ASP A 33 0.56 -3.25 -25.38
N GLY A 34 0.42 -3.66 -26.65
CA GLY A 34 1.52 -4.09 -27.53
C GLY A 34 1.96 -5.55 -27.40
N ILE A 35 1.08 -6.42 -26.93
CA ILE A 35 1.35 -7.84 -26.64
C ILE A 35 0.57 -8.72 -27.61
N ASP A 36 1.25 -9.68 -28.24
CA ASP A 36 0.63 -10.68 -29.12
C ASP A 36 -0.08 -11.74 -28.28
N CYS A 37 -1.35 -11.48 -27.94
CA CYS A 37 -2.23 -12.49 -27.37
C CYS A 37 -2.80 -13.37 -28.49
N THR A 38 -2.57 -14.69 -28.41
CA THR A 38 -3.28 -15.65 -29.26
C THR A 38 -4.77 -15.62 -28.94
N ALA A 39 -5.57 -15.06 -29.86
CA ALA A 39 -7.02 -15.16 -29.85
C ALA A 39 -7.40 -16.65 -29.91
N LEU A 40 -7.85 -17.18 -28.77
CA LEU A 40 -8.52 -18.47 -28.74
C LEU A 40 -9.97 -18.23 -29.13
N ASP A 41 -10.40 -18.88 -30.20
CA ASP A 41 -11.79 -18.88 -30.64
C ASP A 41 -12.65 -19.65 -29.63
N PHE A 42 -13.72 -19.01 -29.16
CA PHE A 42 -14.67 -19.58 -28.21
C PHE A 42 -16.08 -19.30 -28.69
N GLY A 43 -16.90 -20.36 -28.78
CA GLY A 43 -18.31 -20.24 -29.14
C GLY A 43 -19.04 -19.27 -28.19
N ASP A 44 -19.49 -18.16 -28.75
CA ASP A 44 -20.30 -17.15 -28.08
C ASP A 44 -21.73 -17.69 -27.84
N ASN A 45 -22.33 -17.36 -26.70
CA ASN A 45 -23.72 -17.68 -26.40
C ASN A 45 -24.69 -16.53 -26.71
N GLN A 46 -24.20 -15.42 -27.28
CA GLN A 46 -25.02 -14.26 -27.66
C GLN A 46 -26.20 -14.61 -28.57
N GLU A 47 -26.09 -15.59 -29.48
CA GLU A 47 -27.24 -16.04 -30.28
C GLU A 47 -28.39 -16.60 -29.42
N CYS A 48 -28.06 -17.26 -28.30
CA CYS A 48 -29.05 -17.76 -27.36
C CYS A 48 -29.56 -16.66 -26.41
N LEU A 49 -28.72 -15.69 -26.02
CA LEU A 49 -29.18 -14.50 -25.30
C LEU A 49 -30.17 -13.70 -26.15
N ASP A 50 -29.82 -13.45 -27.41
CA ASP A 50 -30.65 -12.77 -28.40
C ASP A 50 -32.04 -13.41 -28.55
N LEU A 51 -32.15 -14.74 -28.44
CA LEU A 51 -33.44 -15.46 -28.48
C LEU A 51 -34.39 -15.02 -27.36
N PHE A 52 -33.87 -14.70 -26.17
CA PHE A 52 -34.64 -14.22 -25.03
C PHE A 52 -34.70 -12.69 -24.94
N GLU A 53 -33.79 -11.97 -25.60
CA GLU A 53 -33.58 -10.55 -25.32
C GLU A 53 -33.75 -9.57 -26.49
N LYS A 54 -33.48 -9.99 -27.71
CA LYS A 54 -33.38 -9.12 -28.89
C LYS A 54 -34.75 -8.57 -29.27
N LYS A 55 -34.85 -7.24 -29.46
CA LYS A 55 -36.07 -6.61 -29.99
C LYS A 55 -36.03 -6.63 -31.53
N PRO A 56 -37.19 -6.73 -32.22
CA PRO A 56 -38.56 -6.74 -31.68
C PRO A 56 -39.08 -8.14 -31.27
N LEU A 57 -38.51 -9.21 -31.81
CA LEU A 57 -38.99 -10.58 -31.64
C LEU A 57 -38.05 -11.40 -30.76
N ASN A 58 -38.47 -11.68 -29.52
CA ASN A 58 -37.82 -12.62 -28.61
C ASN A 58 -38.86 -13.46 -27.88
N LEU A 59 -38.42 -14.54 -27.24
CA LEU A 59 -39.27 -15.49 -26.54
C LEU A 59 -40.11 -14.85 -25.43
N LEU A 60 -39.53 -13.91 -24.67
CA LEU A 60 -40.23 -13.24 -23.56
C LEU A 60 -41.27 -12.22 -24.06
N SER A 61 -40.98 -11.47 -25.12
CA SER A 61 -41.98 -10.55 -25.70
C SER A 61 -43.15 -11.28 -26.35
N LEU A 62 -42.89 -12.40 -27.05
CA LEU A 62 -43.96 -13.24 -27.57
C LEU A 62 -44.81 -13.87 -26.46
N LEU A 63 -44.20 -14.24 -25.32
CA LEU A 63 -44.90 -14.76 -24.15
C LEU A 63 -45.78 -13.70 -23.48
N ASP A 64 -45.28 -12.47 -23.31
CA ASP A 64 -46.05 -11.34 -22.77
C ASP A 64 -47.21 -10.94 -23.70
N ASP A 65 -46.98 -10.86 -25.01
CA ASP A 65 -48.02 -10.54 -25.99
C ASP A 65 -49.17 -11.56 -25.99
N GLU A 66 -48.87 -12.87 -26.05
CA GLU A 66 -49.91 -13.93 -25.93
C GLU A 66 -50.56 -13.93 -24.54
N SER A 67 -49.80 -13.61 -23.48
CA SER A 67 -50.34 -13.50 -22.13
C SER A 67 -51.39 -12.40 -22.01
N ASN A 68 -51.28 -11.34 -22.82
CA ASN A 68 -52.23 -10.23 -22.85
C ASN A 68 -53.43 -10.45 -23.78
N PHE A 69 -53.36 -11.40 -24.72
CA PHE A 69 -54.51 -11.81 -25.53
C PHE A 69 -55.45 -12.74 -24.76
N ALA A 70 -56.74 -12.39 -24.66
CA ALA A 70 -57.68 -13.07 -23.75
C ALA A 70 -57.94 -14.54 -24.13
N GLU A 71 -58.08 -14.82 -25.43
CA GLU A 71 -58.39 -16.14 -25.99
C GLU A 71 -57.14 -16.98 -26.32
N ALA A 72 -55.93 -16.47 -26.01
CA ALA A 72 -54.70 -17.21 -26.26
C ALA A 72 -54.61 -18.46 -25.37
N SER A 73 -54.05 -19.52 -25.96
CA SER A 73 -53.79 -20.80 -25.30
C SER A 73 -52.32 -21.17 -25.45
N ASP A 74 -51.81 -22.09 -24.62
CA ASP A 74 -50.42 -22.52 -24.73
C ASP A 74 -50.07 -23.14 -26.11
N LEU A 75 -51.09 -23.52 -26.91
CA LEU A 75 -50.95 -23.96 -28.30
C LEU A 75 -50.81 -22.80 -29.29
N THR A 76 -51.54 -21.68 -29.11
CA THR A 76 -51.34 -20.47 -29.95
C THR A 76 -49.95 -19.89 -29.71
N PHE A 77 -49.49 -19.93 -28.44
CA PHE A 77 -48.14 -19.55 -28.07
C PHE A 77 -47.06 -20.40 -28.77
N VAL A 78 -47.15 -21.73 -28.80
CA VAL A 78 -46.20 -22.58 -29.55
C VAL A 78 -46.19 -22.25 -31.04
N ASN A 79 -47.36 -22.08 -31.64
CA ASN A 79 -47.46 -21.69 -33.05
C ASN A 79 -46.77 -20.35 -33.32
N ARG A 80 -46.86 -19.40 -32.39
CA ARG A 80 -46.20 -18.10 -32.47
C ARG A 80 -44.70 -18.16 -32.18
N LEU A 81 -44.24 -19.08 -31.34
CA LEU A 81 -42.79 -19.33 -31.12
C LEU A 81 -42.09 -19.84 -32.38
N ASN A 82 -42.79 -20.50 -33.31
CA ASN A 82 -42.19 -20.92 -34.59
C ASN A 82 -41.67 -19.75 -35.44
N LEU A 83 -42.10 -18.50 -35.17
CA LEU A 83 -41.54 -17.28 -35.76
C LEU A 83 -40.06 -17.07 -35.36
N LEU A 84 -39.60 -17.68 -34.27
CA LEU A 84 -38.20 -17.67 -33.82
C LEU A 84 -37.35 -18.76 -34.52
N GLY A 85 -37.93 -19.55 -35.43
CA GLY A 85 -37.25 -20.62 -36.18
C GLY A 85 -36.09 -20.18 -37.07
N THR A 86 -35.83 -18.88 -37.19
CA THR A 86 -34.63 -18.30 -37.82
C THR A 86 -33.39 -18.34 -36.92
N ASN A 87 -33.55 -18.51 -35.60
CA ASN A 87 -32.45 -18.56 -34.64
C ASN A 87 -31.94 -20.01 -34.46
N HIS A 88 -30.63 -20.23 -34.64
CA HIS A 88 -30.01 -21.56 -34.57
C HIS A 88 -30.09 -22.26 -33.21
N CYS A 89 -30.36 -21.52 -32.13
CA CYS A 89 -30.58 -22.06 -30.79
C CYS A 89 -32.03 -22.46 -30.52
N PHE A 90 -33.00 -22.07 -31.36
CA PHE A 90 -34.41 -22.45 -31.22
C PHE A 90 -34.77 -23.63 -32.13
N LYS A 91 -35.59 -24.56 -31.63
CA LYS A 91 -36.14 -25.68 -32.38
C LYS A 91 -37.59 -25.93 -31.98
N GLY A 92 -38.53 -25.71 -32.90
CA GLY A 92 -39.93 -26.05 -32.70
C GLY A 92 -40.12 -27.58 -32.67
N GLU A 93 -40.90 -28.07 -31.71
CA GLU A 93 -41.24 -29.49 -31.60
C GLU A 93 -42.72 -29.72 -31.95
N ARG A 94 -43.11 -30.98 -32.21
CA ARG A 94 -44.51 -31.31 -32.48
C ARG A 94 -45.33 -31.31 -31.18
N GLY A 95 -46.43 -30.57 -31.16
CA GLY A 95 -47.38 -30.56 -30.03
C GLY A 95 -47.24 -29.32 -29.17
N ARG A 96 -47.15 -29.49 -27.84
CA ARG A 96 -47.07 -28.40 -26.85
C ARG A 96 -45.66 -28.21 -26.31
N ALA A 97 -44.65 -28.24 -27.17
CA ALA A 97 -43.27 -28.14 -26.74
C ALA A 97 -42.37 -27.39 -27.73
N PHE A 98 -41.25 -26.90 -27.22
CA PHE A 98 -40.15 -26.37 -28.00
C PHE A 98 -38.81 -26.71 -27.32
N SER A 99 -37.74 -26.76 -28.08
CA SER A 99 -36.39 -27.04 -27.59
C SER A 99 -35.51 -25.79 -27.75
N VAL A 100 -34.66 -25.52 -26.76
CA VAL A 100 -33.63 -24.47 -26.83
C VAL A 100 -32.25 -25.09 -26.57
N ARG A 101 -31.29 -24.78 -27.43
CA ARG A 101 -29.89 -25.19 -27.31
C ARG A 101 -29.13 -24.21 -26.42
N HIS A 102 -29.11 -24.49 -25.13
CA HIS A 102 -28.34 -23.74 -24.15
C HIS A 102 -26.84 -24.07 -24.22
N TYR A 103 -25.99 -23.24 -23.60
CA TYR A 103 -24.53 -23.51 -23.54
C TYR A 103 -24.18 -24.85 -22.87
N ALA A 104 -25.10 -25.38 -22.04
CA ALA A 104 -24.98 -26.63 -21.31
C ALA A 104 -25.61 -27.84 -22.01
N GLY A 105 -26.39 -27.63 -23.09
CA GLY A 105 -27.10 -28.67 -23.83
C GLY A 105 -28.48 -28.24 -24.34
N GLU A 106 -29.12 -29.08 -25.15
CA GLU A 106 -30.50 -28.89 -25.60
C GLU A 106 -31.48 -29.22 -24.47
N VAL A 107 -32.42 -28.32 -24.18
CA VAL A 107 -33.48 -28.49 -23.17
C VAL A 107 -34.84 -28.39 -23.85
N LEU A 108 -35.68 -29.39 -23.60
CA LEU A 108 -37.07 -29.45 -24.03
C LEU A 108 -37.97 -28.75 -23.00
N TYR A 109 -38.81 -27.85 -23.48
CA TYR A 109 -39.79 -27.09 -22.69
C TYR A 109 -41.21 -27.50 -23.07
N ASP A 110 -41.98 -28.03 -22.11
CA ASP A 110 -43.43 -28.18 -22.21
C ASP A 110 -44.11 -26.84 -21.94
N THR A 111 -44.92 -26.33 -22.89
CA THR A 111 -45.60 -25.04 -22.76
C THR A 111 -46.84 -25.09 -21.86
N ASN A 112 -47.22 -26.25 -21.32
CA ASN A 112 -48.41 -26.41 -20.50
C ASN A 112 -48.48 -25.42 -19.31
N GLY A 113 -49.50 -24.56 -19.35
CA GLY A 113 -49.77 -23.50 -18.39
C GLY A 113 -48.87 -22.27 -18.50
N PHE A 114 -48.00 -22.14 -19.50
CA PHE A 114 -47.06 -21.01 -19.64
C PHE A 114 -47.76 -19.65 -19.60
N LEU A 115 -48.89 -19.49 -20.28
CA LEU A 115 -49.61 -18.21 -20.30
C LEU A 115 -50.20 -17.88 -18.93
N VAL A 116 -50.82 -18.86 -18.25
CA VAL A 116 -51.38 -18.67 -16.89
C VAL A 116 -50.28 -18.32 -15.90
N LYS A 117 -49.15 -19.04 -15.99
CA LYS A 117 -47.93 -18.83 -15.21
C LYS A 117 -47.33 -17.43 -15.42
N ASN A 118 -47.25 -16.94 -16.65
CA ASN A 118 -46.66 -15.62 -16.95
C ASN A 118 -47.61 -14.45 -16.64
N ARG A 119 -48.93 -14.68 -16.69
CA ARG A 119 -49.96 -13.70 -16.30
C ARG A 119 -49.89 -13.33 -14.82
N ASP A 120 -49.63 -14.31 -13.94
CA ASP A 120 -49.50 -14.16 -12.48
C ASP A 120 -50.60 -13.27 -11.83
N LYS A 121 -51.83 -13.42 -12.32
CA LYS A 121 -52.97 -12.60 -11.89
C LYS A 121 -53.58 -13.16 -10.60
N LEU A 122 -53.46 -12.39 -9.52
CA LEU A 122 -54.26 -12.59 -8.31
C LEU A 122 -55.69 -12.07 -8.53
N SER A 123 -56.66 -12.67 -7.86
CA SER A 123 -58.05 -12.19 -7.90
C SER A 123 -58.18 -10.85 -7.16
N SER A 124 -58.84 -9.88 -7.77
CA SER A 124 -59.19 -8.60 -7.13
C SER A 124 -59.89 -8.79 -5.78
N ASN A 125 -60.77 -9.79 -5.70
CA ASN A 125 -61.52 -10.10 -4.48
C ASN A 125 -60.60 -10.63 -3.37
N ALA A 126 -59.54 -11.37 -3.72
CA ALA A 126 -58.54 -11.83 -2.76
C ALA A 126 -57.67 -10.67 -2.26
N ILE A 127 -57.29 -9.73 -3.15
CA ILE A 127 -56.55 -8.52 -2.77
C ILE A 127 -57.40 -7.62 -1.85
N GLN A 128 -58.70 -7.46 -2.14
CA GLN A 128 -59.65 -6.72 -1.31
C GLN A 128 -59.93 -7.42 0.03
N LEU A 129 -59.94 -8.75 0.08
CA LEU A 129 -60.02 -9.50 1.33
C LEU A 129 -58.77 -9.24 2.20
N LEU A 130 -57.57 -9.26 1.61
CA LEU A 130 -56.33 -8.95 2.32
C LEU A 130 -56.29 -7.50 2.85
N SER A 131 -56.81 -6.52 2.10
CA SER A 131 -56.85 -5.12 2.54
C SER A 131 -57.91 -4.85 3.62
N SER A 132 -58.99 -5.64 3.66
CA SER A 132 -60.04 -5.55 4.69
C SER A 132 -59.74 -6.33 5.98
N CYS A 133 -58.72 -7.19 5.99
CA CYS A 133 -58.32 -7.93 7.20
C CYS A 133 -57.89 -7.01 8.36
N ASN A 134 -58.25 -7.39 9.59
CA ASN A 134 -57.84 -6.65 10.80
C ASN A 134 -56.33 -6.74 11.10
N CYS A 135 -55.61 -7.70 10.51
CA CYS A 135 -54.17 -7.85 10.65
C CYS A 135 -53.40 -6.88 9.74
N GLU A 136 -52.54 -6.02 10.32
CA GLU A 136 -51.77 -5.04 9.53
C GLU A 136 -50.77 -5.70 8.56
N LEU A 137 -50.24 -6.89 8.89
CA LEU A 137 -49.36 -7.63 7.97
C LEU A 137 -50.07 -8.00 6.66
N LEU A 138 -51.34 -8.43 6.73
CA LEU A 138 -52.14 -8.74 5.53
C LEU A 138 -52.46 -7.47 4.72
N LYS A 139 -52.70 -6.34 5.41
CA LYS A 139 -52.82 -5.03 4.77
C LYS A 139 -51.53 -4.60 4.07
N LEU A 140 -50.35 -4.82 4.65
CA LEU A 140 -49.06 -4.54 4.01
C LEU A 140 -48.89 -5.34 2.70
N PHE A 141 -49.24 -6.63 2.68
CA PHE A 141 -49.24 -7.41 1.44
C PHE A 141 -50.16 -6.80 0.38
N SER A 142 -51.39 -6.39 0.74
CA SER A 142 -52.31 -5.75 -0.22
C SER A 142 -51.76 -4.44 -0.81
N LYS A 143 -51.09 -3.61 0.02
CA LYS A 143 -50.41 -2.38 -0.41
C LYS A 143 -49.28 -2.67 -1.41
N VAL A 144 -48.44 -3.67 -1.15
CA VAL A 144 -47.32 -4.06 -2.04
C VAL A 144 -47.83 -4.60 -3.39
N ILE A 145 -48.88 -5.42 -3.38
CA ILE A 145 -49.49 -5.96 -4.60
C ILE A 145 -50.05 -4.83 -5.47
N ASN A 146 -50.81 -3.89 -4.88
CA ASN A 146 -51.38 -2.75 -5.60
C ASN A 146 -50.30 -1.82 -6.20
N GLN A 147 -49.25 -1.51 -5.43
CA GLN A 147 -48.12 -0.72 -5.91
C GLN A 147 -47.45 -1.37 -7.14
N SER A 148 -47.44 -2.70 -7.22
CA SER A 148 -46.85 -3.43 -8.36
C SER A 148 -47.68 -3.35 -9.65
N GLU A 149 -48.98 -3.03 -9.56
CA GLU A 149 -49.82 -2.74 -10.73
C GLU A 149 -49.75 -1.26 -11.16
N GLU A 150 -49.65 -0.31 -10.21
CA GLU A 150 -49.64 1.14 -10.51
C GLU A 150 -48.33 1.62 -11.18
N HIS A 151 -47.17 1.06 -10.81
CA HIS A 151 -45.87 1.45 -11.37
C HIS A 151 -45.68 1.09 -12.87
N GLY A 152 -46.68 0.46 -13.51
CA GLY A 152 -46.73 0.32 -14.97
C GLY A 152 -47.16 1.59 -15.73
N ASN A 153 -47.77 2.57 -15.05
CA ASN A 153 -48.46 3.69 -15.70
C ASN A 153 -47.70 5.04 -15.68
N SER A 154 -46.52 5.12 -15.07
CA SER A 154 -45.77 6.38 -14.94
C SER A 154 -44.42 6.34 -15.69
N THR A 155 -44.45 6.71 -16.98
CA THR A 155 -43.63 7.77 -17.64
C THR A 155 -43.73 7.61 -19.16
N PHE A 156 -43.83 8.74 -19.89
CA PHE A 156 -43.97 8.91 -21.36
C PHE A 156 -45.37 8.81 -21.98
N HIS A 157 -46.00 9.97 -22.11
CA HIS A 157 -47.06 10.24 -23.09
C HIS A 157 -46.49 10.21 -24.52
N VAL A 158 -46.63 9.09 -25.25
CA VAL A 158 -46.95 9.04 -26.70
C VAL A 158 -47.63 7.69 -26.99
N GLY A 159 -48.85 7.70 -27.54
CA GLY A 159 -49.50 6.50 -28.11
C GLY A 159 -50.38 5.69 -27.14
N ALA A 160 -51.67 6.04 -27.07
CA ALA A 160 -52.67 5.34 -26.25
C ALA A 160 -53.24 4.08 -26.94
N LEU A 161 -52.37 3.13 -27.31
CA LEU A 161 -52.76 1.80 -27.78
C LEU A 161 -51.85 0.75 -27.10
N TYR A 162 -52.47 -0.14 -26.32
CA TYR A 162 -51.82 -1.23 -25.56
C TYR A 162 -50.81 -0.80 -24.48
N SER A 163 -51.33 -0.44 -23.29
CA SER A 163 -50.57 -0.63 -22.05
C SER A 163 -50.42 -2.14 -21.79
N GLN A 164 -49.40 -2.74 -22.40
CA GLN A 164 -49.07 -4.17 -22.25
C GLN A 164 -48.72 -4.45 -20.78
N LYS A 165 -49.53 -5.25 -20.09
CA LYS A 165 -49.20 -5.69 -18.73
C LYS A 165 -47.94 -6.56 -18.81
N ARG A 166 -46.86 -6.14 -18.13
CA ARG A 166 -45.58 -6.89 -18.07
C ARG A 166 -45.78 -8.22 -17.35
N GLY A 167 -45.46 -9.32 -18.01
CA GLY A 167 -45.50 -10.66 -17.42
C GLY A 167 -44.33 -10.94 -16.48
N VAL A 168 -44.37 -12.10 -15.84
CA VAL A 168 -43.30 -12.60 -14.95
C VAL A 168 -41.95 -12.62 -15.66
N GLY A 169 -41.91 -13.05 -16.93
CA GLY A 169 -40.68 -13.11 -17.72
C GLY A 169 -39.96 -11.77 -17.85
N THR A 170 -40.70 -10.71 -18.21
CA THR A 170 -40.15 -9.35 -18.30
C THR A 170 -39.73 -8.80 -16.94
N LYS A 171 -40.51 -9.05 -15.87
CA LYS A 171 -40.14 -8.65 -14.50
C LYS A 171 -38.83 -9.32 -14.04
N PHE A 172 -38.67 -10.62 -14.32
CA PHE A 172 -37.45 -11.37 -14.01
C PHE A 172 -36.25 -10.80 -14.78
N LYS A 173 -36.41 -10.55 -16.08
CA LYS A 173 -35.37 -9.90 -16.92
C LYS A 173 -34.94 -8.56 -16.32
N ASP A 174 -35.88 -7.66 -16.00
CA ASP A 174 -35.57 -6.34 -15.43
C ASP A 174 -34.82 -6.42 -14.09
N GLN A 175 -35.13 -7.41 -13.24
CA GLN A 175 -34.41 -7.66 -11.99
C GLN A 175 -32.99 -8.18 -12.24
N LEU A 176 -32.84 -9.02 -13.26
CA LEU A 176 -31.58 -9.65 -13.62
C LEU A 176 -30.59 -8.65 -14.24
N PHE A 177 -31.04 -7.77 -15.14
CA PHE A 177 -30.22 -6.66 -15.63
C PHE A 177 -29.67 -5.77 -14.51
N LYS A 178 -30.46 -5.51 -13.46
CA LYS A 178 -30.00 -4.75 -12.28
C LYS A 178 -28.90 -5.50 -11.52
N LEU A 179 -29.03 -6.83 -11.37
CA LEU A 179 -28.01 -7.67 -10.75
C LEU A 179 -26.72 -7.73 -11.59
N MET A 180 -26.83 -7.79 -12.92
CA MET A 180 -25.66 -7.84 -13.80
C MET A 180 -24.87 -6.52 -13.76
N HIS A 181 -25.55 -5.38 -13.90
CA HIS A 181 -24.91 -4.07 -13.71
C HIS A 181 -24.25 -3.91 -12.32
N GLN A 182 -24.81 -4.53 -11.28
CA GLN A 182 -24.15 -4.56 -9.96
C GLN A 182 -22.87 -5.41 -9.98
N LEU A 183 -22.91 -6.61 -10.57
CA LEU A 183 -21.75 -7.50 -10.65
C LEU A 183 -20.62 -6.94 -11.54
N GLU A 184 -20.94 -6.33 -12.68
CA GLU A 184 -20.00 -5.56 -13.53
C GLU A 184 -19.25 -4.46 -12.77
N SER A 185 -19.89 -3.83 -11.79
CA SER A 185 -19.26 -2.77 -10.98
C SER A 185 -18.32 -3.28 -9.87
N THR A 186 -18.13 -4.61 -9.76
CA THR A 186 -17.37 -5.26 -8.68
C THR A 186 -16.20 -6.10 -9.22
N THR A 187 -15.39 -6.65 -8.31
CA THR A 187 -14.35 -7.64 -8.64
C THR A 187 -14.89 -9.05 -8.39
N PRO A 188 -15.27 -9.82 -9.43
CA PRO A 188 -15.93 -11.11 -9.24
C PRO A 188 -14.96 -12.21 -8.82
N HIS A 189 -15.41 -13.06 -7.89
CA HIS A 189 -14.73 -14.30 -7.50
C HIS A 189 -15.66 -15.49 -7.75
N PHE A 190 -15.24 -16.44 -8.59
CA PHE A 190 -16.07 -17.56 -9.01
C PHE A 190 -15.83 -18.81 -8.15
N ILE A 191 -16.90 -19.39 -7.61
CA ILE A 191 -16.91 -20.69 -6.92
C ILE A 191 -17.76 -21.65 -7.75
N ARG A 192 -17.22 -22.83 -8.09
CA ARG A 192 -17.93 -23.88 -8.84
C ARG A 192 -18.24 -25.06 -7.92
N CYS A 193 -19.51 -25.24 -7.60
CA CYS A 193 -19.97 -26.40 -6.84
C CYS A 193 -20.15 -27.60 -7.78
N ILE A 194 -19.61 -28.76 -7.40
CA ILE A 194 -19.71 -30.01 -8.16
C ILE A 194 -20.43 -31.06 -7.31
N LYS A 195 -21.50 -31.64 -7.85
CA LYS A 195 -22.24 -32.74 -7.22
C LYS A 195 -21.53 -34.06 -7.53
N PRO A 196 -20.99 -34.79 -6.53
CA PRO A 196 -20.16 -35.96 -6.78
C PRO A 196 -20.95 -37.22 -7.18
N ASN A 197 -22.22 -37.32 -6.81
CA ASN A 197 -23.12 -38.42 -7.20
C ASN A 197 -24.59 -37.99 -7.05
N ILE A 198 -25.51 -38.57 -7.84
CA ILE A 198 -26.95 -38.24 -7.79
C ILE A 198 -27.58 -38.58 -6.43
N LYS A 199 -27.10 -39.65 -5.78
CA LYS A 199 -27.64 -40.23 -4.53
C LYS A 199 -27.37 -39.39 -3.27
N ASN A 200 -26.59 -38.32 -3.37
CA ASN A 200 -26.16 -37.46 -2.25
C ASN A 200 -25.38 -38.20 -1.14
N LEU A 201 -24.70 -39.30 -1.47
CA LEU A 201 -23.94 -40.11 -0.49
C LEU A 201 -22.48 -39.64 -0.38
N PRO A 202 -21.88 -39.61 0.83
CA PRO A 202 -20.46 -39.28 0.99
C PRO A 202 -19.57 -40.39 0.40
N GLY A 203 -18.36 -40.03 -0.04
CA GLY A 203 -17.36 -40.98 -0.55
C GLY A 203 -17.65 -41.57 -1.95
N ILE A 204 -18.85 -41.41 -2.51
CA ILE A 204 -19.21 -41.91 -3.84
C ILE A 204 -18.93 -40.85 -4.91
N TYR A 205 -18.15 -41.21 -5.93
CA TYR A 205 -17.79 -40.36 -7.07
C TYR A 205 -18.25 -40.98 -8.39
N ASP A 206 -19.19 -40.31 -9.06
CA ASP A 206 -19.70 -40.65 -10.39
C ASP A 206 -18.90 -39.87 -11.45
N LYS A 207 -18.10 -40.60 -12.23
CA LYS A 207 -17.17 -40.02 -13.21
C LYS A 207 -17.88 -39.26 -14.32
N GLU A 208 -18.94 -39.82 -14.88
CA GLU A 208 -19.63 -39.22 -16.02
C GLU A 208 -20.47 -38.02 -15.59
N LEU A 209 -21.16 -38.11 -14.45
CA LEU A 209 -21.88 -36.99 -13.85
C LEU A 209 -20.95 -35.79 -13.56
N VAL A 210 -19.76 -36.05 -13.01
CA VAL A 210 -18.79 -34.98 -12.71
C VAL A 210 -18.16 -34.45 -13.99
N LEU A 211 -17.82 -35.31 -14.96
CA LEU A 211 -17.28 -34.87 -16.25
C LEU A 211 -18.27 -34.02 -17.04
N GLN A 212 -19.56 -34.38 -17.04
CA GLN A 212 -20.63 -33.57 -17.63
C GLN A 212 -20.72 -32.21 -16.94
N GLN A 213 -20.71 -32.15 -15.60
CA GLN A 213 -20.69 -30.87 -14.87
C GLN A 213 -19.45 -30.02 -15.18
N LEU A 214 -18.26 -30.61 -15.31
CA LEU A 214 -17.04 -29.86 -15.65
C LEU A 214 -17.10 -29.26 -17.07
N ARG A 215 -17.76 -29.94 -18.02
CA ARG A 215 -18.05 -29.44 -19.37
C ARG A 215 -19.12 -28.35 -19.34
N CYS A 216 -20.27 -28.60 -18.72
CA CYS A 216 -21.36 -27.62 -18.61
C CYS A 216 -20.87 -26.35 -17.89
N CYS A 217 -20.23 -26.47 -16.73
CA CYS A 217 -19.64 -25.34 -16.00
C CYS A 217 -18.37 -24.74 -16.64
N ARG A 218 -18.00 -25.15 -17.86
CA ARG A 218 -16.88 -24.63 -18.67
C ARG A 218 -15.54 -24.55 -17.91
N VAL A 219 -15.32 -25.48 -16.97
CA VAL A 219 -14.12 -25.52 -16.12
C VAL A 219 -12.89 -25.91 -16.96
N LEU A 220 -13.09 -26.79 -17.95
CA LEU A 220 -12.02 -27.23 -18.86
C LEU A 220 -11.52 -26.07 -19.73
N GLU A 221 -12.43 -25.24 -20.23
CA GLU A 221 -12.13 -24.01 -20.97
C GLU A 221 -11.44 -22.97 -20.09
N ALA A 222 -11.93 -22.73 -18.87
CA ALA A 222 -11.28 -21.84 -17.91
C ALA A 222 -9.84 -22.26 -17.56
N VAL A 223 -9.58 -23.57 -17.48
CA VAL A 223 -8.22 -24.11 -17.29
C VAL A 223 -7.35 -23.93 -18.54
N LYS A 224 -7.88 -24.13 -19.74
CA LYS A 224 -7.16 -23.83 -21.00
C LYS A 224 -6.78 -22.35 -21.09
N ILE A 225 -7.74 -21.46 -20.82
CA ILE A 225 -7.56 -20.00 -20.72
C ILE A 225 -6.44 -19.66 -19.74
N SER A 226 -6.48 -20.23 -18.54
CA SER A 226 -5.48 -19.98 -17.48
C SER A 226 -4.08 -20.49 -17.82
N LYS A 227 -3.97 -21.51 -18.69
CA LYS A 227 -2.70 -22.09 -19.15
C LYS A 227 -2.09 -21.30 -20.31
N VAL A 228 -2.90 -20.94 -21.31
CA VAL A 228 -2.45 -20.25 -22.54
C VAL A 228 -2.31 -18.74 -22.34
N GLY A 229 -3.21 -18.12 -21.58
CA GLY A 229 -3.20 -16.68 -21.30
C GLY A 229 -2.32 -16.27 -20.12
N PHE A 230 -2.42 -14.99 -19.80
CA PHE A 230 -1.74 -14.35 -18.66
C PHE A 230 -2.79 -13.92 -17.62
N PRO A 231 -3.09 -14.76 -16.60
CA PRO A 231 -4.12 -14.48 -15.61
C PRO A 231 -3.72 -13.38 -14.62
N THR A 232 -2.41 -13.14 -14.43
CA THR A 232 -1.92 -12.04 -13.59
C THR A 232 -1.47 -10.89 -14.48
N ARG A 233 -2.02 -9.70 -14.25
CA ARG A 233 -1.71 -8.47 -14.99
C ARG A 233 -1.49 -7.37 -13.96
N VAL A 234 -0.32 -6.74 -13.96
CA VAL A 234 0.07 -5.75 -12.94
C VAL A 234 0.68 -4.53 -13.61
N ASN A 235 0.23 -3.33 -13.27
CA ASN A 235 0.84 -2.10 -13.78
C ASN A 235 2.31 -2.01 -13.35
N HIS A 236 3.21 -1.62 -14.26
CA HIS A 236 4.64 -1.45 -13.97
C HIS A 236 4.92 -0.58 -12.74
N GLN A 237 4.13 0.47 -12.50
CA GLN A 237 4.26 1.32 -11.31
C GLN A 237 3.94 0.56 -10.01
N GLU A 238 2.89 -0.26 -10.00
CA GLU A 238 2.52 -1.07 -8.84
C GLU A 238 3.55 -2.18 -8.60
N PHE A 239 3.91 -2.90 -9.66
CA PHE A 239 4.91 -3.97 -9.62
C PHE A 239 6.26 -3.45 -9.12
N SER A 240 6.74 -2.33 -9.67
CA SER A 240 7.94 -1.62 -9.21
C SER A 240 7.82 -1.25 -7.72
N ARG A 241 6.76 -0.55 -7.30
CA ARG A 241 6.57 -0.19 -5.87
C ARG A 241 6.60 -1.41 -4.94
N ARG A 242 6.13 -2.57 -5.41
CA ARG A 242 6.00 -3.80 -4.62
C ARG A 242 7.27 -4.65 -4.56
N TYR A 243 8.08 -4.66 -5.62
CA TYR A 243 9.21 -5.58 -5.78
C TYR A 243 10.58 -4.91 -6.01
N LYS A 244 10.65 -3.59 -6.22
CA LYS A 244 11.92 -2.85 -6.48
C LYS A 244 13.01 -3.11 -5.43
N PHE A 245 12.64 -3.27 -4.16
CA PHE A 245 13.59 -3.54 -3.07
C PHE A 245 14.22 -4.95 -3.12
N LEU A 246 13.76 -5.82 -4.01
CA LEU A 246 14.41 -7.11 -4.29
C LEU A 246 15.63 -6.95 -5.22
N LEU A 247 15.82 -5.80 -5.85
CA LEU A 247 17.03 -5.47 -6.63
C LEU A 247 18.16 -5.00 -5.72
N SER A 248 19.41 -5.04 -6.23
CA SER A 248 20.58 -4.48 -5.53
C SER A 248 20.67 -2.98 -5.81
N GLU A 249 21.07 -2.17 -4.84
CA GLU A 249 21.06 -0.69 -4.95
C GLU A 249 21.95 -0.12 -6.07
N THR A 250 22.95 -0.88 -6.53
CA THR A 250 23.91 -0.46 -7.57
C THR A 250 23.29 -0.31 -8.96
N ASP A 251 22.24 -1.08 -9.28
CA ASP A 251 21.75 -1.27 -10.65
C ASP A 251 20.22 -1.17 -10.73
N ILE A 252 19.62 -0.17 -10.07
CA ILE A 252 18.17 0.03 -10.08
C ILE A 252 17.77 1.08 -11.12
N PRO A 253 17.07 0.71 -12.21
CA PRO A 253 16.51 1.66 -13.16
C PRO A 253 15.55 2.64 -12.47
N ARG A 254 15.42 3.86 -13.00
CA ARG A 254 14.50 4.86 -12.43
C ARG A 254 13.06 4.64 -12.89
N ASP A 255 12.88 4.15 -14.10
CA ASP A 255 11.57 3.94 -14.73
C ASP A 255 10.91 2.62 -14.26
N PRO A 256 9.59 2.59 -14.02
CA PRO A 256 8.92 1.39 -13.51
C PRO A 256 8.97 0.17 -14.45
N LEU A 257 9.06 0.38 -15.76
CA LEU A 257 9.10 -0.70 -16.76
C LEU A 257 10.44 -1.44 -16.68
N SER A 258 11.57 -0.74 -16.73
CA SER A 258 12.89 -1.36 -16.61
C SER A 258 13.11 -1.97 -15.22
N VAL A 259 12.56 -1.39 -14.15
CA VAL A 259 12.53 -2.07 -12.83
C VAL A 259 11.76 -3.38 -12.89
N SER A 260 10.61 -3.41 -13.59
CA SER A 260 9.83 -4.64 -13.75
C SER A 260 10.64 -5.72 -14.49
N VAL A 261 11.28 -5.36 -15.60
CA VAL A 261 12.14 -6.27 -16.37
C VAL A 261 13.34 -6.76 -15.54
N ALA A 262 14.03 -5.86 -14.84
CA ALA A 262 15.19 -6.21 -14.01
C ALA A 262 14.84 -7.18 -12.87
N VAL A 263 13.65 -7.05 -12.26
CA VAL A 263 13.17 -8.00 -11.24
C VAL A 263 12.96 -9.39 -11.85
N LEU A 264 12.32 -9.49 -13.02
CA LEU A 264 12.06 -10.77 -13.69
C LEU A 264 13.37 -11.47 -14.08
N GLN A 265 14.32 -10.72 -14.62
CA GLN A 265 15.67 -11.19 -14.95
C GLN A 265 16.43 -11.65 -13.70
N LYS A 266 16.42 -10.88 -12.60
CA LYS A 266 17.10 -11.25 -11.35
C LYS A 266 16.60 -12.57 -10.76
N PHE A 267 15.31 -12.89 -10.94
CA PHE A 267 14.72 -14.14 -10.48
C PHE A 267 14.71 -15.26 -11.54
N ASN A 268 15.39 -15.07 -12.69
CA ASN A 268 15.49 -16.03 -13.80
C ASN A 268 14.12 -16.56 -14.26
N ILE A 269 13.09 -15.70 -14.29
CA ILE A 269 11.77 -16.10 -14.81
C ILE A 269 11.90 -16.23 -16.34
N PRO A 270 11.57 -17.40 -16.94
CA PRO A 270 11.70 -17.60 -18.39
C PRO A 270 10.84 -16.60 -19.18
N SER A 271 11.33 -16.17 -20.34
CA SER A 271 10.60 -15.26 -21.25
C SER A 271 9.26 -15.82 -21.74
N GLU A 272 9.07 -17.14 -21.72
CA GLU A 272 7.78 -17.78 -22.03
C GLU A 272 6.70 -17.55 -20.94
N MET A 273 7.13 -17.24 -19.71
CA MET A 273 6.28 -17.14 -18.51
C MET A 273 5.76 -15.72 -18.26
N TYR A 274 6.23 -14.73 -19.01
CA TYR A 274 5.79 -13.33 -18.91
C TYR A 274 5.77 -12.63 -20.28
N GLN A 275 4.97 -11.57 -20.41
CA GLN A 275 5.09 -10.59 -21.49
C GLN A 275 5.05 -9.17 -20.92
N VAL A 276 5.76 -8.23 -21.56
CA VAL A 276 5.96 -6.85 -21.09
C VAL A 276 5.25 -5.90 -22.03
N GLY A 277 4.07 -5.41 -21.63
CA GLY A 277 3.35 -4.40 -22.41
C GLY A 277 3.89 -2.99 -22.18
N TYR A 278 3.26 -1.99 -22.77
CA TYR A 278 3.63 -0.58 -22.56
C TYR A 278 3.31 -0.10 -21.14
N THR A 279 2.26 -0.63 -20.51
CA THR A 279 1.73 -0.17 -19.21
C THR A 279 1.62 -1.29 -18.18
N LYS A 280 1.38 -2.53 -18.60
CA LYS A 280 1.16 -3.69 -17.73
C LYS A 280 2.20 -4.79 -18.00
N LEU A 281 2.60 -5.44 -16.92
CA LEU A 281 3.30 -6.72 -16.96
C LEU A 281 2.27 -7.87 -16.92
N TYR A 282 2.40 -8.80 -17.85
CA TYR A 282 1.56 -9.99 -18.01
C TYR A 282 2.34 -11.21 -17.52
N LEU A 283 1.77 -11.98 -16.59
CA LEU A 283 2.42 -13.12 -15.94
C LEU A 283 1.53 -14.37 -16.01
N ARG A 284 2.15 -15.52 -16.32
CA ARG A 284 1.50 -16.83 -16.22
C ARG A 284 1.22 -17.19 -14.76
N ALA A 285 0.31 -18.13 -14.55
CA ALA A 285 -0.05 -18.62 -13.22
C ALA A 285 1.20 -19.07 -12.41
N GLY A 286 1.18 -18.83 -11.09
CA GLY A 286 2.25 -19.21 -10.17
C GLY A 286 3.43 -18.22 -10.06
N GLN A 287 3.77 -17.48 -11.13
CA GLN A 287 4.97 -16.63 -11.15
C GLN A 287 4.93 -15.50 -10.10
N ILE A 288 3.77 -14.86 -9.94
CA ILE A 288 3.58 -13.82 -8.91
C ILE A 288 3.65 -14.39 -7.48
N GLY A 289 3.25 -15.65 -7.28
CA GLY A 289 3.35 -16.34 -6.00
C GLY A 289 4.81 -16.60 -5.61
N ALA A 290 5.62 -17.07 -6.56
CA ALA A 290 7.05 -17.27 -6.36
C ALA A 290 7.78 -15.95 -5.99
N LEU A 291 7.42 -14.84 -6.64
CA LEU A 291 7.93 -13.51 -6.28
C LEU A 291 7.47 -13.07 -4.88
N GLU A 292 6.21 -13.30 -4.50
CA GLU A 292 5.73 -13.03 -3.14
C GLU A 292 6.43 -13.87 -2.07
N ASP A 293 6.75 -15.14 -2.34
CA ASP A 293 7.45 -15.97 -1.36
C ASP A 293 8.90 -15.53 -1.17
N LYS A 294 9.59 -15.11 -2.25
CA LYS A 294 10.89 -14.42 -2.14
C LYS A 294 10.78 -13.09 -1.40
N ARG A 295 9.70 -12.33 -1.63
CA ARG A 295 9.39 -11.09 -0.91
C ARG A 295 9.21 -11.33 0.59
N LYS A 296 8.40 -12.32 0.98
CA LYS A 296 8.23 -12.75 2.39
C LYS A 296 9.56 -13.19 3.00
N GLN A 297 10.38 -13.96 2.27
CA GLN A 297 11.69 -14.41 2.73
C GLN A 297 12.62 -13.22 3.02
N PHE A 298 12.65 -12.20 2.15
CA PHE A 298 13.43 -10.98 2.37
C PHE A 298 12.92 -10.17 3.56
N LEU A 299 11.59 -10.01 3.69
CA LEU A 299 10.96 -9.29 4.81
C LEU A 299 11.25 -9.94 6.18
N ARG A 300 11.44 -11.27 6.25
CA ARG A 300 11.92 -11.93 7.49
C ARG A 300 13.31 -11.46 7.91
N GLY A 301 14.17 -11.05 6.98
CA GLY A 301 15.49 -10.46 7.28
C GLY A 301 15.42 -9.17 8.10
N ILE A 302 14.33 -8.40 7.95
CA ILE A 302 14.09 -7.17 8.73
C ILE A 302 13.97 -7.48 10.23
N LEU A 303 13.44 -8.65 10.60
CA LEU A 303 13.39 -9.09 12.01
C LEU A 303 14.80 -9.25 12.61
N GLY A 304 15.78 -9.66 11.79
CA GLY A 304 17.20 -9.70 12.18
C GLY A 304 17.76 -8.31 12.47
N ILE A 305 17.48 -7.33 11.59
CA ILE A 305 17.87 -5.93 11.79
C ILE A 305 17.23 -5.36 13.06
N GLN A 306 15.92 -5.60 13.26
CA GLN A 306 15.20 -5.18 14.46
C GLN A 306 15.76 -5.81 15.75
N LYS A 307 16.12 -7.11 15.72
CA LYS A 307 16.79 -7.80 16.83
C LYS A 307 18.13 -7.14 17.17
N CYS A 308 18.97 -6.90 16.17
CA CYS A 308 20.28 -6.26 16.36
C CYS A 308 20.15 -4.82 16.89
N PHE A 309 19.22 -4.03 16.34
CA PHE A 309 18.95 -2.67 16.80
C PHE A 309 18.47 -2.61 18.25
N ARG A 310 17.48 -3.44 18.62
CA ARG A 310 16.99 -3.54 20.01
C ARG A 310 18.09 -3.99 20.97
N GLY A 311 18.91 -4.96 20.57
CA GLY A 311 20.08 -5.42 21.34
C GLY A 311 21.12 -4.31 21.55
N HIS A 312 21.46 -3.56 20.49
CA HIS A 312 22.38 -2.42 20.58
C HIS A 312 21.82 -1.31 21.47
N GLN A 313 20.52 -0.99 21.36
CA GLN A 313 19.86 0.01 22.21
C GLN A 313 19.92 -0.37 23.70
N ALA A 314 19.59 -1.62 24.03
CA ALA A 314 19.67 -2.14 25.39
C ALA A 314 21.11 -2.14 25.94
N HIS A 315 22.08 -2.56 25.13
CA HIS A 315 23.50 -2.54 25.52
C HIS A 315 24.04 -1.13 25.73
N SER A 316 23.69 -0.18 24.85
CA SER A 316 24.05 1.25 24.97
C SER A 316 23.48 1.86 26.26
N TYR A 317 22.22 1.55 26.59
CA TYR A 317 21.60 1.97 27.85
C TYR A 317 22.31 1.38 29.08
N PHE A 318 22.58 0.07 29.07
CA PHE A 318 23.31 -0.60 30.16
C PHE A 318 24.72 -0.03 30.37
N CYS A 319 25.47 0.24 29.30
CA CYS A 319 26.80 0.84 29.38
C CYS A 319 26.75 2.27 29.95
N LYS A 320 25.77 3.09 29.56
CA LYS A 320 25.55 4.42 30.17
C LYS A 320 25.25 4.31 31.67
N LEU A 321 24.35 3.40 32.07
CA LEU A 321 24.00 3.17 33.48
C LEU A 321 25.21 2.69 34.29
N ARG A 322 25.96 1.70 33.79
CA ARG A 322 27.16 1.15 34.44
C ARG A 322 28.23 2.22 34.63
N ASN A 323 28.46 3.07 33.62
CA ASN A 323 29.43 4.16 33.71
C ASN A 323 28.98 5.20 34.77
N GLY A 324 27.69 5.57 34.79
CA GLY A 324 27.13 6.45 35.82
C GLY A 324 27.29 5.90 37.24
N VAL A 325 26.98 4.63 37.47
CA VAL A 325 27.18 3.94 38.75
C VAL A 325 28.66 3.88 39.15
N THR A 326 29.55 3.59 38.20
CA THR A 326 31.01 3.52 38.46
C THR A 326 31.57 4.88 38.87
N THR A 327 31.14 5.96 38.20
CA THR A 327 31.48 7.34 38.55
C THR A 327 30.95 7.74 39.93
N LEU A 328 29.70 7.41 40.26
CA LEU A 328 29.17 7.67 41.60
C LEU A 328 29.95 6.89 42.69
N GLN A 329 30.28 5.63 42.43
CA GLN A 329 31.09 4.81 43.34
C GLN A 329 32.51 5.36 43.53
N SER A 330 33.16 5.91 42.48
CA SER A 330 34.49 6.49 42.61
C SER A 330 34.48 7.78 43.44
N PHE A 331 33.48 8.66 43.25
CA PHE A 331 33.27 9.83 44.11
C PHE A 331 33.07 9.45 45.58
N MET A 332 32.21 8.46 45.88
CA MET A 332 31.95 8.00 47.25
C MET A 332 33.18 7.36 47.91
N ARG A 333 33.92 6.51 47.19
CA ARG A 333 35.19 5.92 47.67
C ARG A 333 36.24 7.01 47.94
N GLY A 334 36.35 8.00 47.06
CA GLY A 334 37.22 9.16 47.23
C GLY A 334 36.85 9.98 48.47
N ASP A 335 35.56 10.20 48.72
CA ASP A 335 35.11 10.98 49.87
C ASP A 335 35.35 10.28 51.20
N ILE A 336 35.03 8.97 51.28
CA ILE A 336 35.35 8.15 52.46
C ILE A 336 36.86 8.18 52.75
N THR A 337 37.69 8.12 51.72
CA THR A 337 39.16 8.16 51.86
C THR A 337 39.64 9.53 52.36
N ARG A 338 39.14 10.63 51.79
CA ARG A 338 39.45 12.01 52.26
C ARG A 338 39.01 12.23 53.70
N ARG A 339 37.81 11.78 54.09
CA ARG A 339 37.34 11.89 55.49
C ARG A 339 38.26 11.14 56.45
N LYS A 340 38.64 9.89 56.13
CA LYS A 340 39.59 9.10 56.93
C LYS A 340 40.95 9.79 57.06
N HIS A 341 41.50 10.31 55.96
CA HIS A 341 42.78 11.02 55.98
C HIS A 341 42.71 12.33 56.77
N GLY A 342 41.62 13.09 56.65
CA GLY A 342 41.39 14.32 57.42
C GLY A 342 41.31 14.10 58.93
N VAL A 343 40.78 12.95 59.39
CA VAL A 343 40.82 12.55 60.80
C VAL A 343 42.26 12.25 61.23
N LEU A 344 42.99 11.43 60.48
CA LEU A 344 44.40 11.08 60.77
C LEU A 344 45.33 12.30 60.82
N MET A 345 45.17 13.24 59.88
CA MET A 345 45.94 14.48 59.85
C MET A 345 45.66 15.36 61.08
N LYS A 346 44.38 15.52 61.47
CA LYS A 346 44.04 16.25 62.71
C LYS A 346 44.68 15.62 63.94
N SER A 347 44.59 14.30 64.09
CA SER A 347 45.25 13.57 65.20
C SER A 347 46.76 13.77 65.20
N SER A 348 47.41 13.73 64.04
CA SER A 348 48.87 13.92 63.91
C SER A 348 49.31 15.34 64.28
N ILE A 349 48.56 16.36 63.86
CA ILE A 349 48.81 17.76 64.21
C ILE A 349 48.71 17.97 65.74
N THR A 350 47.68 17.40 66.39
CA THR A 350 47.52 17.49 67.86
C THR A 350 48.64 16.77 68.64
N ILE A 351 49.20 15.69 68.10
CA ILE A 351 50.37 15.03 68.70
C ILE A 351 51.62 15.93 68.55
N TYR A 352 51.81 16.53 67.37
CA TYR A 352 52.97 17.38 67.11
C TYR A 352 52.96 18.68 67.93
N SER A 353 51.78 19.29 68.15
CA SER A 353 51.65 20.50 68.96
C SER A 353 52.01 20.26 70.43
N LYS A 354 51.52 19.18 71.04
CA LYS A 354 51.88 18.79 72.42
C LYS A 354 53.39 18.59 72.59
N LYS A 355 54.03 17.92 71.62
CA LYS A 355 55.48 17.68 71.64
C LYS A 355 56.29 18.97 71.51
N LEU A 356 55.74 19.98 70.82
CA LEU A 356 56.33 21.32 70.73
C LEU A 356 56.22 22.08 72.06
N GLU A 357 55.09 21.97 72.78
CA GLU A 357 54.91 22.55 74.13
C GLU A 357 55.90 21.94 75.14
N GLU A 358 56.08 20.61 75.12
CA GLU A 358 57.08 19.90 75.93
C GLU A 358 58.51 20.40 75.67
N ILE A 359 58.90 20.55 74.39
CA ILE A 359 60.21 21.08 74.00
C ILE A 359 60.38 22.53 74.48
N HIS A 360 59.32 23.36 74.37
CA HIS A 360 59.37 24.75 74.83
C HIS A 360 59.59 24.85 76.34
N ALA A 361 58.93 24.00 77.13
CA ALA A 361 59.14 23.91 78.58
C ALA A 361 60.58 23.50 78.94
N ILE A 362 61.18 22.55 78.20
CA ILE A 362 62.57 22.14 78.37
C ILE A 362 63.54 23.31 78.07
N ILE A 363 63.29 24.08 77.01
CA ILE A 363 64.11 25.25 76.64
C ILE A 363 64.06 26.33 77.74
N ILE A 364 62.88 26.59 78.32
CA ILE A 364 62.71 27.52 79.44
C ILE A 364 63.49 27.03 80.67
N LEU A 365 63.40 25.75 81.01
CA LEU A 365 64.15 25.17 82.14
C LEU A 365 65.67 25.30 81.93
N GLN A 366 66.16 25.01 80.72
CA GLN A 366 67.57 25.16 80.37
C GLN A 366 68.05 26.62 80.44
N SER A 367 67.22 27.60 80.05
CA SER A 367 67.60 29.02 80.10
C SER A 367 67.74 29.52 81.54
N VAL A 368 66.88 29.08 82.46
CA VAL A 368 66.98 29.36 83.90
C VAL A 368 68.27 28.76 84.48
N ILE A 369 68.60 27.51 84.16
CA ILE A 369 69.84 26.84 84.62
C ILE A 369 71.08 27.55 84.09
N ARG A 370 71.13 27.87 82.79
CA ARG A 370 72.25 28.63 82.17
C ARG A 370 72.41 30.01 82.83
N GLY A 371 71.31 30.73 83.09
CA GLY A 371 71.33 32.01 83.77
C GLY A 371 71.80 31.93 85.23
N TRP A 372 71.50 30.84 85.94
CA TRP A 372 72.00 30.59 87.29
C TRP A 372 73.52 30.33 87.31
N LEU A 373 74.02 29.49 86.39
CA LEU A 373 75.46 29.23 86.25
C LEU A 373 76.26 30.51 85.98
N VAL A 374 75.83 31.34 85.02
CA VAL A 374 76.51 32.62 84.71
C VAL A 374 76.52 33.57 85.92
N ARG A 375 75.45 33.62 86.73
CA ARG A 375 75.43 34.43 87.96
C ARG A 375 76.39 33.89 89.03
N ARG A 376 76.51 32.57 89.16
CA ARG A 376 77.47 31.92 90.06
C ARG A 376 78.92 32.26 89.64
N ASP A 377 79.23 32.13 88.36
CA ASP A 377 80.60 32.30 87.86
C ASP A 377 80.99 33.80 87.75
N SER A 378 80.04 34.71 87.52
CA SER A 378 80.24 36.16 87.65
C SER A 378 80.60 36.57 89.09
N SER A 379 80.05 35.88 90.09
CA SER A 379 80.40 36.06 91.52
C SER A 379 81.82 35.56 91.86
N TYR A 380 82.43 34.77 90.97
CA TYR A 380 83.83 34.37 91.05
C TYR A 380 84.73 35.42 90.38
N ILE A 381 84.39 35.87 89.17
CA ILE A 381 85.18 36.86 88.40
C ILE A 381 85.20 38.26 89.05
N ASN A 382 84.15 38.69 89.75
CA ASN A 382 84.17 39.98 90.47
C ASN A 382 85.14 40.03 91.67
N ARG A 383 85.70 38.90 92.12
CA ARG A 383 86.81 38.91 93.10
C ARG A 383 88.19 39.08 92.47
N LEU A 384 88.31 38.96 91.14
CA LEU A 384 89.58 38.96 90.41
C LEU A 384 89.90 40.28 89.69
N LYS A 385 89.11 41.34 89.91
CA LYS A 385 89.29 42.67 89.28
C LYS A 385 89.65 43.75 90.29
N LYS A 386 90.81 43.57 90.94
CA LYS A 386 91.57 44.64 91.59
C LYS A 386 93.03 44.48 91.14
N TYR A 387 93.61 45.56 90.63
CA TYR A 387 94.91 45.69 89.95
C TYR A 387 94.97 45.41 88.43
N HIS A 388 95.59 46.40 87.79
CA HIS A 388 95.97 46.62 86.39
C HIS A 388 94.90 46.81 85.30
N GLU A 389 94.83 48.07 84.87
CA GLU A 389 94.15 48.61 83.69
C GLU A 389 95.13 48.80 82.52
N ASN A 390 94.55 49.14 81.35
CA ASN A 390 95.16 49.70 80.13
C ASN A 390 95.92 48.68 79.26
N GLU A 391 95.77 48.68 77.92
CA GLU A 391 95.37 49.77 77.00
C GLU A 391 94.13 49.47 76.11
N LYS A 392 93.68 50.49 75.35
CA LYS A 392 92.48 50.50 74.48
C LYS A 392 92.88 50.74 72.98
N PRO A 393 92.02 51.23 72.04
CA PRO A 393 91.26 50.35 71.14
C PRO A 393 91.28 50.78 69.63
N ARG A 394 90.68 49.99 68.74
CA ARG A 394 89.94 50.44 67.50
C ARG A 394 89.20 49.21 66.90
N ARG A 395 87.88 49.21 66.66
CA ARG A 395 87.01 50.03 65.76
C ARG A 395 87.32 49.79 64.28
N ASN A 396 86.38 49.64 63.33
CA ASN A 396 84.90 49.55 63.25
C ASN A 396 84.59 48.80 61.91
N SER A 397 83.42 48.24 61.58
CA SER A 397 82.15 48.93 61.32
C SER A 397 81.07 47.92 60.82
N CYS A 398 79.80 48.12 61.25
CA CYS A 398 78.52 48.17 60.48
C CYS A 398 78.39 47.43 59.11
N VAL A 399 77.25 46.83 58.71
CA VAL A 399 75.86 47.37 58.64
C VAL A 399 74.78 46.25 58.80
N GLN A 400 73.50 46.64 58.84
CA GLN A 400 72.25 45.92 59.13
C GLN A 400 71.70 44.97 58.02
N MET A 401 70.62 44.26 58.38
CA MET A 401 69.59 43.57 57.55
C MET A 401 68.95 44.50 56.46
N PRO A 402 68.03 44.08 55.53
CA PRO A 402 67.27 42.81 55.42
C PRO A 402 66.98 42.24 53.98
N GLU A 403 66.29 41.08 53.92
CA GLU A 403 65.17 40.64 53.03
C GLU A 403 65.19 40.75 51.47
N VAL A 404 64.26 39.99 50.85
CA VAL A 404 63.74 40.02 49.45
C VAL A 404 64.44 39.14 48.39
N GLU A 405 63.88 37.93 48.22
CA GLU A 405 63.15 37.44 47.02
C GLU A 405 63.79 37.38 45.60
N ASP A 406 63.40 36.31 44.90
CA ASP A 406 63.38 36.05 43.44
C ASP A 406 64.69 35.91 42.63
N LEU A 407 64.93 34.69 42.14
CA LEU A 407 65.68 34.46 40.91
C LEU A 407 65.17 33.24 40.12
N SER A 408 63.90 33.27 39.69
CA SER A 408 63.38 32.35 38.65
C SER A 408 63.43 33.00 37.25
N LYS A 409 64.62 33.39 36.80
CA LYS A 409 64.83 34.10 35.50
C LYS A 409 65.86 33.45 34.58
N GLU A 410 65.57 32.22 34.13
CA GLU A 410 66.23 31.66 32.94
C GLU A 410 65.31 30.75 32.08
N LEU A 411 63.99 30.98 32.10
CA LEU A 411 63.03 30.21 31.29
C LEU A 411 61.84 31.03 30.77
N LEU A 412 62.06 32.28 30.32
CA LEU A 412 60.95 33.18 29.98
C LEU A 412 61.19 34.14 28.80
N GLN A 413 61.58 33.60 27.64
CA GLN A 413 61.70 34.40 26.40
C GLN A 413 60.96 33.86 25.16
N ASN A 414 60.34 32.67 25.22
CA ASN A 414 59.57 32.10 24.09
C ASN A 414 58.04 31.93 24.35
N MET A 415 57.54 32.29 25.54
CA MET A 415 56.13 32.03 25.91
C MET A 415 55.06 33.00 25.36
N PRO A 416 55.28 34.31 25.15
CA PRO A 416 54.19 35.23 24.77
C PRO A 416 53.54 34.92 23.41
N SER A 417 54.33 34.49 22.42
CA SER A 417 53.86 34.28 21.04
C SER A 417 52.94 33.05 20.92
N ALA A 418 53.35 31.91 21.49
CA ALA A 418 52.59 30.67 21.43
C ALA A 418 51.26 30.76 22.21
N LEU A 419 51.24 31.49 23.33
CA LEU A 419 50.04 31.67 24.15
C LEU A 419 48.99 32.55 23.42
N ALA A 420 49.44 33.64 22.78
CA ALA A 420 48.57 34.48 21.95
C ALA A 420 48.01 33.75 20.72
N GLU A 421 48.81 32.89 20.07
CA GLU A 421 48.32 32.10 18.94
C GLU A 421 47.30 31.02 19.38
N LEU A 422 47.52 30.38 20.52
CA LEU A 422 46.57 29.44 21.12
C LEU A 422 45.25 30.13 21.48
N GLN A 423 45.28 31.30 22.13
CA GLN A 423 44.07 32.09 22.43
C GLN A 423 43.28 32.43 21.16
N LYS A 424 43.96 32.81 20.07
CA LYS A 424 43.32 33.11 18.78
C LYS A 424 42.71 31.87 18.11
N ARG A 425 43.23 30.67 18.37
CA ARG A 425 42.64 29.41 17.90
C ARG A 425 41.45 29.00 18.76
N VAL A 426 41.52 29.16 20.08
CA VAL A 426 40.42 28.93 21.02
C VAL A 426 39.21 29.80 20.66
N TYR A 427 39.39 31.11 20.52
CA TYR A 427 38.30 32.04 20.16
C TYR A 427 37.62 31.71 18.83
N LYS A 428 38.37 31.20 17.83
CA LYS A 428 37.80 30.72 16.57
C LYS A 428 37.00 29.43 16.73
N VAL A 429 37.41 28.54 17.62
CA VAL A 429 36.66 27.30 17.90
C VAL A 429 35.40 27.62 18.70
N GLU A 430 35.48 28.52 19.68
CA GLU A 430 34.32 29.01 20.45
C GLU A 430 33.25 29.63 19.55
N ALA A 431 33.63 30.53 18.64
CA ALA A 431 32.69 31.12 17.67
C ALA A 431 32.05 30.08 16.72
N ILE A 432 32.78 29.02 16.34
CA ILE A 432 32.22 27.92 15.52
C ILE A 432 31.28 27.05 16.36
N VAL A 433 31.58 26.83 17.64
CA VAL A 433 30.70 26.08 18.56
C VAL A 433 29.40 26.85 18.78
N GLU A 434 29.47 28.15 19.05
CA GLU A 434 28.29 29.02 19.24
C GLU A 434 27.37 29.00 18.01
N GLN A 435 27.93 29.19 16.80
CA GLN A 435 27.19 29.06 15.54
C GLN A 435 26.54 27.66 15.37
N LYS A 436 27.24 26.59 15.78
CA LYS A 436 26.71 25.22 15.67
C LYS A 436 25.71 24.85 16.77
N GLU A 437 25.70 25.57 17.88
CA GLU A 437 24.64 25.49 18.90
C GLU A 437 23.38 26.20 18.42
N GLU A 438 23.50 27.39 17.81
CA GLU A 438 22.36 28.10 17.17
C GLU A 438 21.69 27.23 16.09
N GLU A 439 22.46 26.70 15.12
CA GLU A 439 21.95 25.75 14.11
C GLU A 439 21.26 24.52 14.75
N ASN A 440 21.79 24.02 15.89
CA ASN A 440 21.17 22.91 16.63
C ASN A 440 19.81 23.29 17.22
N THR A 441 19.68 24.51 17.76
CA THR A 441 18.41 24.98 18.33
C THR A 441 17.34 25.18 17.25
N GLU A 442 17.71 25.72 16.08
CA GLU A 442 16.79 25.89 14.97
C GLU A 442 16.28 24.53 14.45
N LEU A 443 17.20 23.58 14.19
CA LEU A 443 16.84 22.23 13.75
C LEU A 443 15.95 21.50 14.76
N ARG A 444 16.15 21.70 16.07
CA ARG A 444 15.29 21.14 17.12
C ARG A 444 13.88 21.72 17.08
N GLU A 445 13.72 23.03 16.87
CA GLU A 445 12.39 23.64 16.79
C GLU A 445 11.67 23.25 15.48
N GLN A 446 12.38 23.16 14.35
CA GLN A 446 11.83 22.62 13.09
C GLN A 446 11.35 21.16 13.24
N LEU A 447 12.12 20.32 13.95
CA LEU A 447 11.74 18.94 14.25
C LEU A 447 10.50 18.89 15.16
N LYS A 448 10.47 19.69 16.23
CA LYS A 448 9.33 19.82 17.16
C LYS A 448 8.07 20.41 16.49
N GLN A 449 8.21 21.25 15.45
CA GLN A 449 7.10 21.73 14.63
C GLN A 449 6.58 20.61 13.70
N SER A 450 7.48 19.81 13.13
CA SER A 450 7.14 18.65 12.29
C SER A 450 6.45 17.54 13.09
N GLU A 451 6.89 17.29 14.33
CA GLU A 451 6.22 16.38 15.26
C GLU A 451 4.81 16.85 15.64
N ARG A 452 4.63 18.15 15.95
CA ARG A 452 3.30 18.74 16.20
C ARG A 452 2.36 18.52 15.02
N LYS A 453 2.80 18.81 13.78
CA LYS A 453 2.03 18.52 12.56
C LYS A 453 1.71 17.03 12.41
N ARG A 454 2.68 16.14 12.65
CA ARG A 454 2.48 14.68 12.58
C ARG A 454 1.39 14.20 13.55
N VAL A 455 1.42 14.68 14.79
CA VAL A 455 0.41 14.33 15.81
C VAL A 455 -0.96 14.88 15.43
N GLU A 456 -1.04 16.10 14.89
CA GLU A 456 -2.31 16.69 14.41
C GLU A 456 -2.93 15.91 13.24
N TYR A 457 -2.12 15.38 12.31
CA TYR A 457 -2.60 14.48 11.27
C TYR A 457 -3.02 13.12 11.84
N GLU A 458 -2.33 12.60 12.84
CA GLU A 458 -2.67 11.32 13.50
C GLU A 458 -4.02 11.41 14.24
N THR A 459 -4.29 12.52 14.94
CA THR A 459 -5.59 12.73 15.62
C THR A 459 -6.73 12.96 14.63
N LYS A 460 -6.49 13.67 13.52
CA LYS A 460 -7.48 13.80 12.42
C LYS A 460 -7.79 12.45 11.77
N MET A 461 -6.78 11.62 11.51
CA MET A 461 -6.97 10.27 10.99
C MET A 461 -7.78 9.39 11.95
N LYS A 462 -7.45 9.37 13.25
CA LYS A 462 -8.21 8.62 14.27
C LYS A 462 -9.67 9.08 14.38
N SER A 463 -9.91 10.40 14.38
CA SER A 463 -11.28 10.95 14.38
C SER A 463 -12.09 10.54 13.15
N MET A 464 -11.47 10.56 11.97
CA MET A 464 -12.11 10.11 10.72
C MET A 464 -12.37 8.59 10.70
N GLU A 465 -11.44 7.79 11.25
CA GLU A 465 -11.59 6.34 11.41
C GLU A 465 -12.71 6.01 12.40
N GLU A 466 -12.79 6.68 13.54
CA GLU A 466 -13.90 6.54 14.50
C GLU A 466 -15.25 6.93 13.88
N ALA A 467 -15.31 7.99 13.08
CA ALA A 467 -16.53 8.41 12.38
C ALA A 467 -16.98 7.34 11.37
N TRP A 468 -16.02 6.77 10.62
CA TRP A 468 -16.30 5.67 9.68
C TRP A 468 -16.73 4.38 10.40
N GLN A 469 -16.09 4.02 11.51
CA GLN A 469 -16.49 2.89 12.35
C GLN A 469 -17.89 3.07 12.94
N LYS A 470 -18.24 4.29 13.41
CA LYS A 470 -19.59 4.64 13.88
C LYS A 470 -20.64 4.52 12.76
N GLN A 471 -20.34 4.95 11.55
CA GLN A 471 -21.22 4.74 10.39
C GLN A 471 -21.38 3.25 10.04
N MET A 472 -20.29 2.48 10.04
CA MET A 472 -20.32 1.04 9.78
C MET A 472 -21.15 0.29 10.84
N ALA A 473 -20.97 0.62 12.13
CA ALA A 473 -21.75 0.04 13.22
C ALA A 473 -23.24 0.43 13.16
N SER A 474 -23.56 1.65 12.73
CA SER A 474 -24.95 2.09 12.49
C SER A 474 -25.60 1.31 11.35
N LEU A 475 -24.89 1.14 10.21
CA LEU A 475 -25.36 0.33 9.08
C LEU A 475 -25.54 -1.14 9.48
N GLN A 476 -24.61 -1.73 10.23
CA GLN A 476 -24.74 -3.08 10.76
C GLN A 476 -25.93 -3.21 11.73
N SER A 477 -26.13 -2.22 12.61
CA SER A 477 -27.28 -2.20 13.54
C SER A 477 -28.61 -2.09 12.80
N SER A 478 -28.67 -1.28 11.74
CA SER A 478 -29.83 -1.17 10.84
C SER A 478 -30.10 -2.49 10.10
N LEU A 479 -29.07 -3.15 9.58
CA LEU A 479 -29.18 -4.47 8.95
C LEU A 479 -29.64 -5.56 9.94
N VAL A 480 -29.15 -5.53 11.18
CA VAL A 480 -29.59 -6.45 12.25
C VAL A 480 -31.03 -6.16 12.67
N ALA A 481 -31.42 -4.89 12.77
CA ALA A 481 -32.80 -4.49 13.04
C ALA A 481 -33.75 -4.97 11.93
N ALA A 482 -33.40 -4.73 10.66
CA ALA A 482 -34.16 -5.22 9.50
C ALA A 482 -34.27 -6.75 9.50
N ARG A 483 -33.18 -7.48 9.77
CA ARG A 483 -33.20 -8.95 9.93
C ARG A 483 -34.04 -9.41 11.11
N LYS A 484 -34.05 -8.66 12.22
CA LYS A 484 -34.87 -8.99 13.41
C LYS A 484 -36.35 -8.73 13.16
N SER A 485 -36.72 -7.70 12.41
CA SER A 485 -38.10 -7.49 11.92
C SER A 485 -38.54 -8.64 11.01
N LEU A 486 -37.70 -9.01 10.02
CA LEU A 486 -37.94 -10.17 9.15
C LEU A 486 -38.04 -11.51 9.91
N ALA A 487 -37.28 -11.68 11.00
CA ALA A 487 -37.40 -12.85 11.86
C ALA A 487 -38.66 -12.82 12.74
N SER A 488 -39.11 -11.63 13.16
CA SER A 488 -40.34 -11.43 13.93
C SER A 488 -41.62 -11.67 13.12
N GLU A 489 -41.57 -11.52 11.79
CA GLU A 489 -42.69 -11.85 10.89
C GLU A 489 -42.82 -13.36 10.60
N ASN A 490 -41.76 -14.15 10.83
CA ASN A 490 -41.72 -15.60 10.53
C ASN A 490 -41.94 -16.49 11.78
N GLY A 491 -42.68 -15.97 12.77
CA GLY A 491 -42.76 -16.52 14.13
C GLY A 491 -43.83 -17.57 14.44
N ILE A 492 -44.27 -18.41 13.50
CA ILE A 492 -45.11 -19.59 13.81
C ILE A 492 -44.63 -20.83 13.02
N VAL A 493 -43.78 -21.65 13.65
CA VAL A 493 -43.79 -23.14 13.69
C VAL A 493 -42.57 -23.60 14.53
N GLN A 494 -42.70 -24.71 15.24
CA GLN A 494 -41.77 -25.17 16.29
C GLN A 494 -40.42 -25.75 15.82
N PRO A 495 -39.41 -25.87 16.72
CA PRO A 495 -38.03 -26.20 16.37
C PRO A 495 -37.68 -27.69 16.51
N VAL A 496 -36.67 -28.13 15.76
CA VAL A 496 -35.87 -29.33 16.06
C VAL A 496 -34.40 -28.91 16.20
N ARG A 497 -33.76 -29.34 17.28
CA ARG A 497 -32.34 -29.06 17.58
C ARG A 497 -31.41 -29.89 16.69
N HIS A 498 -30.26 -29.32 16.32
CA HIS A 498 -28.97 -29.93 16.65
C HIS A 498 -27.84 -28.90 16.59
N ASP A 499 -26.74 -29.22 17.27
CA ASP A 499 -25.82 -28.25 17.87
C ASP A 499 -24.72 -27.77 16.93
N LEU A 500 -24.33 -26.49 17.07
CA LEU A 500 -23.08 -25.96 16.53
C LEU A 500 -22.23 -25.39 17.68
N VAL A 501 -21.13 -26.08 17.95
CA VAL A 501 -20.11 -25.66 18.92
C VAL A 501 -19.26 -24.55 18.32
N SER A 502 -19.04 -23.49 19.10
CA SER A 502 -18.24 -22.32 18.73
C SER A 502 -16.74 -22.63 18.67
N PRO A 503 -15.98 -22.17 17.65
CA PRO A 503 -14.52 -22.28 17.64
C PRO A 503 -13.89 -21.30 18.63
N ARG A 504 -13.28 -21.82 19.71
CA ARG A 504 -12.41 -21.04 20.59
C ARG A 504 -11.11 -20.66 19.88
N TYR A 505 -10.61 -19.46 20.21
CA TYR A 505 -9.18 -19.14 20.21
C TYR A 505 -8.36 -20.24 20.91
N TYR A 506 -7.22 -20.62 20.33
CA TYR A 506 -5.97 -20.81 21.10
C TYR A 506 -4.74 -20.76 20.19
N ASP A 507 -3.70 -20.07 20.63
CA ASP A 507 -2.33 -20.20 20.12
C ASP A 507 -1.76 -21.59 20.44
N SER A 508 -0.80 -22.04 19.64
CA SER A 508 0.40 -22.67 20.21
C SER A 508 1.56 -22.64 19.22
N GLU A 509 2.75 -22.34 19.72
CA GLU A 509 4.00 -22.54 19.01
C GLU A 509 4.50 -23.99 19.13
N ASP A 510 5.56 -24.27 18.38
CA ASP A 510 6.79 -24.93 18.84
C ASP A 510 7.17 -26.36 18.38
N ALA A 511 8.49 -26.61 18.45
CA ALA A 511 9.21 -27.89 18.41
C ALA A 511 9.46 -28.62 17.05
N SER A 512 10.41 -28.08 16.29
CA SER A 512 11.64 -28.75 15.78
C SER A 512 11.75 -30.30 15.68
N PHE A 513 12.31 -30.79 14.56
CA PHE A 513 13.16 -32.01 14.56
C PHE A 513 14.32 -31.97 13.52
N MET A 514 15.38 -32.73 13.83
CA MET A 514 16.69 -32.94 13.16
C MET A 514 16.66 -33.22 11.62
N GLY A 515 17.74 -33.10 10.84
CA GLY A 515 19.12 -32.66 11.13
C GLY A 515 20.16 -32.99 10.01
N SER A 516 21.34 -32.34 10.09
CA SER A 516 22.67 -32.72 9.53
C SER A 516 22.89 -33.14 8.04
N ARG A 517 23.67 -32.35 7.28
CA ARG A 517 25.12 -32.62 7.03
C ARG A 517 25.85 -31.50 6.24
N THR A 518 27.17 -31.46 6.42
CA THR A 518 28.21 -30.60 5.80
C THR A 518 28.42 -30.92 4.30
N THR A 519 29.04 -30.10 3.44
CA THR A 519 30.48 -29.68 3.46
C THR A 519 30.82 -28.36 2.75
N SER A 520 32.01 -27.84 3.08
CA SER A 520 32.67 -26.63 2.55
C SER A 520 33.19 -26.76 1.10
N GLY A 521 33.42 -25.63 0.43
CA GLY A 521 34.13 -25.50 -0.85
C GLY A 521 34.37 -24.02 -1.21
N SER A 522 35.64 -23.61 -1.42
CA SER A 522 36.08 -22.22 -1.27
C SER A 522 36.73 -21.59 -2.53
N THR A 523 36.20 -20.43 -2.98
CA THR A 523 36.89 -19.27 -3.64
C THR A 523 37.78 -19.51 -4.89
N PRO A 524 38.46 -18.51 -5.52
CA PRO A 524 38.15 -17.07 -5.74
C PRO A 524 38.43 -16.54 -7.20
N MET A 525 37.96 -15.32 -7.52
CA MET A 525 38.56 -14.35 -8.51
C MET A 525 38.67 -14.80 -10.00
N LYS A 526 38.86 -13.98 -11.04
CA LYS A 526 39.11 -12.54 -11.31
C LYS A 526 38.48 -12.22 -12.72
N LEU A 527 38.61 -11.09 -13.44
CA LEU A 527 39.44 -9.89 -13.37
C LEU A 527 38.61 -8.61 -13.72
N SER A 528 38.89 -7.93 -14.84
CA SER A 528 38.31 -6.66 -15.34
C SER A 528 38.57 -6.50 -16.84
N GLY A 529 37.74 -5.74 -17.56
CA GLY A 529 38.03 -5.29 -18.93
C GLY A 529 37.16 -4.10 -19.34
N SER A 530 37.73 -2.89 -19.33
CA SER A 530 37.07 -1.68 -19.80
C SER A 530 37.52 -1.34 -21.21
N PHE A 531 36.60 -1.05 -22.12
CA PHE A 531 36.89 -0.41 -23.40
C PHE A 531 35.82 0.65 -23.72
N SER A 532 36.28 1.89 -23.90
CA SER A 532 35.50 3.02 -24.37
C SER A 532 35.67 3.19 -25.87
N VAL A 533 34.58 3.23 -26.64
CA VAL A 533 34.58 3.83 -27.98
C VAL A 533 33.34 4.70 -28.14
N SER A 534 33.58 5.97 -28.41
CA SER A 534 32.60 6.97 -28.79
C SER A 534 32.80 7.37 -30.24
N ASP A 535 31.82 7.11 -31.12
CA ASP A 535 31.22 8.14 -31.99
C ASP A 535 29.96 7.60 -32.70
N ALA A 536 28.80 8.17 -32.38
CA ALA A 536 27.53 7.97 -33.10
C ALA A 536 26.56 9.14 -32.87
N GLY A 537 27.07 10.32 -32.47
CA GLY A 537 26.29 11.33 -31.73
C GLY A 537 25.44 12.30 -32.57
N LYS A 538 25.73 12.44 -33.88
CA LYS A 538 25.23 13.61 -34.64
C LYS A 538 23.82 13.45 -35.26
N GLN A 539 23.37 12.25 -35.61
CA GLN A 539 22.01 12.05 -36.14
C GLN A 539 20.94 11.88 -35.03
N ALA A 540 21.26 11.21 -33.92
CA ALA A 540 20.29 10.94 -32.85
C ALA A 540 19.75 12.23 -32.19
N ASN A 541 20.60 13.25 -32.05
CA ASN A 541 20.21 14.52 -31.41
C ASN A 541 19.15 15.31 -32.21
N GLY A 542 19.15 15.22 -33.55
CA GLY A 542 18.15 15.89 -34.39
C GLY A 542 16.74 15.31 -34.28
N THR A 543 16.63 13.99 -34.09
CA THR A 543 15.33 13.32 -33.91
C THR A 543 14.84 13.43 -32.46
N LEU A 544 15.74 13.40 -31.48
CA LEU A 544 15.39 13.60 -30.07
C LEU A 544 14.90 15.04 -29.79
N THR A 545 15.51 16.04 -30.44
CA THR A 545 15.05 17.44 -30.34
C THR A 545 13.70 17.67 -31.01
N THR A 546 13.38 17.03 -32.13
CA THR A 546 12.04 17.13 -32.75
C THR A 546 10.95 16.50 -31.89
N VAL A 547 11.21 15.35 -31.24
CA VAL A 547 10.29 14.77 -30.25
C VAL A 547 10.14 15.70 -29.03
N SER A 548 11.24 16.26 -28.51
CA SER A 548 11.17 17.23 -27.40
C SER A 548 10.38 18.49 -27.74
N ASN A 549 10.48 18.98 -28.99
CA ASN A 549 9.73 20.14 -29.45
C ASN A 549 8.23 19.84 -29.58
N LEU A 550 7.84 18.67 -30.11
CA LEU A 550 6.44 18.24 -30.13
C LEU A 550 5.85 18.09 -28.73
N MET A 551 6.65 17.62 -27.75
CA MET A 551 6.21 17.51 -26.35
C MET A 551 6.01 18.89 -25.70
N LYS A 552 6.88 19.86 -26.00
CA LYS A 552 6.71 21.26 -25.56
C LYS A 552 5.50 21.93 -26.22
N GLU A 553 5.27 21.72 -27.52
CA GLU A 553 4.10 22.24 -28.23
C GLU A 553 2.80 21.72 -27.60
N PHE A 554 2.75 20.44 -27.25
CA PHE A 554 1.58 19.84 -26.58
C PHE A 554 1.29 20.50 -25.24
N GLU A 555 2.31 20.65 -24.40
CA GLU A 555 2.16 21.24 -23.07
C GLU A 555 1.75 22.72 -23.14
N GLN A 556 2.39 23.49 -24.02
CA GLN A 556 2.04 24.89 -24.27
C GLN A 556 0.59 25.03 -24.74
N ARG A 557 0.17 24.23 -25.73
CA ARG A 557 -1.20 24.32 -26.26
C ARG A 557 -2.24 23.83 -25.26
N ARG A 558 -1.94 22.81 -24.46
CA ARG A 558 -2.77 22.36 -23.33
C ARG A 558 -3.03 23.49 -22.34
N GLN A 559 -1.99 24.24 -21.98
CA GLN A 559 -2.13 25.38 -21.09
C GLN A 559 -3.00 26.49 -21.71
N THR A 560 -2.74 26.87 -22.98
CA THR A 560 -3.57 27.87 -23.66
C THR A 560 -5.05 27.48 -23.71
N PHE A 561 -5.38 26.22 -23.97
CA PHE A 561 -6.78 25.77 -23.99
C PHE A 561 -7.43 25.82 -22.59
N ASN A 562 -6.69 25.54 -21.52
CA ASN A 562 -7.20 25.71 -20.14
C ASN A 562 -7.46 27.19 -19.82
N ASP A 563 -6.57 28.08 -20.27
CA ASP A 563 -6.70 29.53 -20.06
C ASP A 563 -7.86 30.11 -20.90
N GLU A 564 -8.04 29.66 -22.15
CA GLU A 564 -9.19 29.99 -23.01
C GLU A 564 -10.53 29.52 -22.38
N VAL A 565 -10.59 28.32 -21.80
CA VAL A 565 -11.79 27.82 -21.06
C VAL A 565 -12.03 28.63 -19.78
N LYS A 566 -10.97 29.00 -19.05
CA LYS A 566 -11.10 29.80 -17.83
C LYS A 566 -11.62 31.21 -18.13
N ALA A 567 -11.10 31.86 -19.17
CA ALA A 567 -11.59 33.16 -19.63
C ALA A 567 -13.07 33.13 -20.03
N LEU A 568 -13.53 32.08 -20.72
CA LEU A 568 -14.96 31.90 -21.06
C LEU A 568 -15.87 31.73 -19.83
N ASN A 569 -15.36 31.15 -18.74
CA ASN A 569 -16.09 30.96 -17.49
C ASN A 569 -16.09 32.20 -16.57
N GLU A 570 -15.16 33.15 -16.77
CA GLU A 570 -15.05 34.38 -15.95
C GLU A 570 -15.91 35.55 -16.46
N ILE A 571 -16.62 35.38 -17.59
CA ILE A 571 -17.58 36.36 -18.11
C ILE A 571 -18.82 36.41 -17.20
N LYS A 572 -18.99 37.51 -16.46
CA LYS A 572 -20.05 37.69 -15.44
C LYS A 572 -21.48 37.54 -16.00
N PRO A 573 -22.43 37.05 -15.17
CA PRO A 573 -23.84 36.92 -15.55
C PRO A 573 -24.55 38.29 -15.52
N GLY A 574 -24.44 39.06 -16.60
CA GLY A 574 -25.03 40.41 -16.66
C GLY A 574 -25.50 40.88 -18.04
N GLN A 575 -25.28 40.14 -19.12
CA GLN A 575 -25.72 40.49 -20.47
C GLN A 575 -26.27 39.26 -21.20
N SER A 576 -27.22 39.48 -22.11
CA SER A 576 -28.12 38.48 -22.70
C SER A 576 -27.43 37.53 -23.69
N ALA A 577 -26.60 36.60 -23.19
CA ALA A 577 -25.68 35.82 -24.03
C ALA A 577 -25.53 34.33 -23.65
N ASN A 578 -26.48 33.72 -22.92
CA ASN A 578 -26.39 32.30 -22.54
C ASN A 578 -26.25 31.35 -23.74
N THR A 579 -26.82 31.69 -24.90
CA THR A 579 -26.63 30.92 -26.15
C THR A 579 -25.22 31.09 -26.74
N SER A 580 -24.65 32.30 -26.64
CA SER A 580 -23.35 32.64 -27.23
C SER A 580 -22.18 31.94 -26.53
N SER A 581 -22.14 31.96 -25.19
CA SER A 581 -21.08 31.29 -24.42
C SER A 581 -21.05 29.77 -24.67
N ALA A 582 -22.23 29.13 -24.73
CA ALA A 582 -22.35 27.71 -25.06
C ALA A 582 -21.89 27.37 -26.49
N ASP A 583 -22.14 28.26 -27.46
CA ASP A 583 -21.67 28.11 -28.84
C ASP A 583 -20.16 28.37 -28.97
N GLU A 584 -19.59 29.29 -28.20
CA GLU A 584 -18.14 29.51 -28.16
C GLU A 584 -17.40 28.33 -27.51
N LEU A 585 -17.91 27.77 -26.42
CA LEU A 585 -17.38 26.53 -25.83
C LEU A 585 -17.44 25.36 -26.83
N ARG A 586 -18.50 25.28 -27.65
CA ARG A 586 -18.64 24.27 -28.71
C ARG A 586 -17.61 24.48 -29.83
N LYS A 587 -17.40 25.72 -30.27
CA LYS A 587 -16.34 26.09 -31.24
C LYS A 587 -14.95 25.79 -30.69
N LEU A 588 -14.69 26.08 -29.41
CA LEU A 588 -13.42 25.80 -28.75
C LEU A 588 -13.12 24.29 -28.70
N LYS A 589 -14.12 23.48 -28.32
CA LYS A 589 -14.04 22.00 -28.35
C LYS A 589 -13.75 21.46 -29.76
N GLN A 590 -14.37 22.04 -30.80
CA GLN A 590 -14.10 21.67 -32.20
C GLN A 590 -12.66 22.01 -32.62
N ARG A 591 -12.14 23.20 -32.25
CA ARG A 591 -10.74 23.57 -32.51
C ARG A 591 -9.76 22.64 -31.80
N PHE A 592 -10.05 22.24 -30.56
CA PHE A 592 -9.24 21.29 -29.80
C PHE A 592 -9.16 19.92 -30.49
N GLU A 593 -10.29 19.32 -30.87
CA GLU A 593 -10.30 18.03 -31.57
C GLU A 593 -9.63 18.11 -32.96
N GLY A 594 -9.80 19.23 -33.67
CA GLY A 594 -9.10 19.48 -34.94
C GLY A 594 -7.58 19.50 -34.79
N TRP A 595 -7.06 20.30 -33.85
CA TRP A 595 -5.63 20.35 -33.56
C TRP A 595 -5.09 19.01 -33.04
N LYS A 596 -5.83 18.32 -32.17
CA LYS A 596 -5.49 16.99 -31.64
C LYS A 596 -5.37 15.94 -32.75
N LYS A 597 -6.22 16.00 -33.78
CA LYS A 597 -6.12 15.14 -34.98
C LYS A 597 -4.83 15.43 -35.77
N GLN A 598 -4.52 16.71 -36.02
CA GLN A 598 -3.27 17.11 -36.69
C GLN A 598 -2.01 16.77 -35.89
N TYR A 599 -2.05 16.92 -34.57
CA TYR A 599 -0.95 16.55 -33.67
C TYR A 599 -0.68 15.04 -33.70
N LYS A 600 -1.74 14.21 -33.66
CA LYS A 600 -1.61 12.75 -33.82
C LYS A 600 -0.93 12.37 -35.13
N VAL A 601 -1.30 12.98 -36.27
CA VAL A 601 -0.66 12.70 -37.57
C VAL A 601 0.84 13.01 -37.53
N ARG A 602 1.23 14.20 -37.08
CA ARG A 602 2.67 14.59 -36.95
C ARG A 602 3.44 13.67 -35.99
N LEU A 603 2.80 13.21 -34.92
CA LEU A 603 3.39 12.26 -33.97
C LEU A 603 3.62 10.88 -34.63
N HIS A 604 2.66 10.39 -35.43
CA HIS A 604 2.80 9.16 -36.20
C HIS A 604 3.90 9.26 -37.28
N GLU A 605 3.98 10.38 -38.01
CA GLU A 605 5.05 10.63 -38.99
C GLU A 605 6.43 10.66 -38.32
N THR A 606 6.55 11.30 -37.16
CA THR A 606 7.81 11.36 -36.39
C THR A 606 8.20 9.97 -35.87
N LYS A 607 7.22 9.16 -35.41
CA LYS A 607 7.42 7.76 -35.01
C LYS A 607 7.84 6.86 -36.17
N ALA A 608 7.28 7.08 -37.37
CA ALA A 608 7.66 6.34 -38.58
C ALA A 608 9.13 6.61 -38.95
N ARG A 609 9.56 7.88 -38.98
CA ARG A 609 10.95 8.29 -39.26
C ARG A 609 11.96 7.73 -38.23
N LEU A 610 11.56 7.64 -36.96
CA LEU A 610 12.35 6.95 -35.92
C LEU A 610 12.53 5.46 -36.25
N SER A 611 11.45 4.76 -36.61
CA SER A 611 11.50 3.34 -36.96
C SER A 611 12.36 3.05 -38.20
N GLU A 612 12.35 3.93 -39.21
CA GLU A 612 13.20 3.80 -40.40
C GLU A 612 14.69 4.00 -40.06
N SER A 613 15.02 5.00 -39.23
CA SER A 613 16.38 5.21 -38.72
C SER A 613 16.89 3.99 -37.95
N GLU A 614 16.03 3.36 -37.15
CA GLU A 614 16.36 2.18 -36.35
C GLU A 614 16.52 0.91 -37.20
N LYS A 615 15.70 0.74 -38.26
CA LYS A 615 15.89 -0.31 -39.28
C LYS A 615 17.22 -0.14 -40.02
N SER A 616 17.57 1.09 -40.40
CA SER A 616 18.85 1.41 -41.07
C SER A 616 20.07 1.13 -40.16
N ARG A 617 19.94 1.36 -38.84
CA ARG A 617 20.95 0.91 -37.87
C ARG A 617 21.09 -0.62 -37.83
N ARG A 618 19.99 -1.38 -37.80
CA ARG A 618 20.06 -2.86 -37.76
C ARG A 618 20.73 -3.46 -39.01
N THR A 619 20.47 -2.91 -40.20
CA THR A 619 21.12 -3.39 -41.44
C THR A 619 22.61 -3.03 -41.50
N TRP A 620 23.05 -1.96 -40.84
CA TRP A 620 24.46 -1.63 -40.69
C TRP A 620 25.19 -2.62 -39.77
N TRP A 621 24.62 -2.94 -38.60
CA TRP A 621 25.16 -3.97 -37.69
C TRP A 621 25.23 -5.36 -38.34
N GLY A 622 24.21 -5.74 -39.13
CA GLY A 622 24.21 -7.01 -39.86
C GLY A 622 25.34 -7.16 -40.88
N LYS A 623 25.86 -6.05 -41.44
CA LYS A 623 27.01 -6.05 -42.36
C LYS A 623 28.37 -6.09 -41.66
N LEU A 624 28.44 -5.75 -40.37
CA LEU A 624 29.66 -5.87 -39.57
C LEU A 624 29.90 -7.32 -39.12
N SER A 625 28.82 -8.05 -38.80
CA SER A 625 28.88 -9.45 -38.34
C SER A 625 29.24 -10.47 -39.42
N SER A 626 29.28 -10.07 -40.71
CA SER A 626 29.60 -10.95 -41.84
C SER A 626 31.03 -10.77 -42.38
N ARG A 627 31.91 -10.12 -41.61
CA ARG A 627 33.31 -9.79 -41.99
C ARG A 627 34.31 -9.95 -40.83
N ALA A 628 33.92 -10.66 -39.77
CA ALA A 628 34.74 -11.04 -38.63
C ALA A 628 34.88 -12.56 -38.57
#